data_AF-A0A1M3FDI1-F1
#
_entry.id   AF-A0A1M3FDI1-F1
#
_cell.length_a   1.000
_cell.length_b   1.000
_cell.length_c   1.000
_cell.angle_alpha   90.00
_cell.angle_beta   90.00
_cell.angle_gamma   90.00
#
_symmetry.space_group_name_H-M   'P 1'
#
loop_
_entity.id
_entity.type
_entity.pdbx_description
1 polymer ?
#
loop_
_entity_poly.entity_id
_entity_poly.type
_entity_poly.pdbx_seq_one_letter_code
_entity_poly.pdbx_strand_id
1 'polypeptide(L)' 'MESFWGSMQLELLDRRQWTTRAELAAAMFEWIEAFYNPVRRHSALGYRSPVEYERLHLSSPQAA' A
#
# COMPACT_ATOMS: atom_id res chain seq x y z
N MET A 1 8.77 -3.04 12.61
CA MET A 1 7.40 -3.24 12.09
C MET A 1 7.10 -2.06 11.20
N GLU A 2 6.82 -2.29 9.91
CA GLU A 2 6.38 -1.24 8.99
C GLU A 2 4.90 -0.93 9.25
N SER A 3 4.53 0.35 9.34
CA SER A 3 3.14 0.79 9.56
C SER A 3 2.57 1.38 8.28
N PHE A 4 1.40 0.89 7.86
CA PHE A 4 0.65 1.44 6.73
C PHE A 4 0.43 2.95 6.87
N TRP A 5 -0.16 3.38 7.99
CA TRP A 5 -0.46 4.79 8.25
C TRP A 5 0.80 5.63 8.42
N GLY A 6 1.86 5.07 9.00
CA GLY A 6 3.15 5.76 9.13
C GLY A 6 3.78 6.04 7.77
N SER A 7 3.76 5.07 6.86
CA SER A 7 4.24 5.25 5.49
C SER A 7 3.40 6.27 4.73
N MET A 8 2.06 6.16 4.76
CA MET A 8 1.19 7.11 4.08
C MET A 8 1.38 8.54 4.60
N GLN A 9 1.55 8.71 5.92
CA GLN A 9 1.77 10.02 6.49
C GLN A 9 3.05 10.67 5.96
N LEU A 10 4.18 9.97 6.03
CA LEU A 10 5.49 10.51 5.62
C LEU A 10 5.64 10.64 4.10
N GLU A 11 5.09 9.69 3.34
CA GLU A 11 5.32 9.57 1.90
C GLU A 11 4.26 10.31 1.08
N LEU A 12 3.08 10.58 1.63
CA LEU A 12 1.97 11.25 0.93
C LEU A 12 1.45 12.48 1.70
N LEU A 13 0.96 12.30 2.93
CA LEU A 13 0.19 13.35 3.61
C LEU A 13 1.05 14.57 3.96
N ASP A 14 2.27 14.34 4.45
CA ASP A 14 3.20 15.38 4.88
C ASP A 14 4.02 15.99 3.72
N ARG A 15 3.77 15.58 2.47
CA ARG A 15 4.50 16.09 1.29
C ARG A 15 4.03 17.46 0.85
N ARG A 16 2.75 17.79 1.07
CA ARG A 16 2.17 19.07 0.67
C ARG A 16 0.90 19.37 1.46
N GLN A 17 0.47 20.63 1.41
CA GLN A 17 -0.86 21.01 1.87
C GLN A 17 -1.92 20.60 0.83
N TRP A 18 -3.05 20.12 1.32
CA TRP A 18 -4.18 19.68 0.50
C TRP A 18 -5.28 20.74 0.59
N THR A 19 -5.78 21.17 -0.58
CA THR A 19 -6.76 22.26 -0.61
C THR A 19 -8.16 21.73 -0.35
N THR A 20 -8.45 20.52 -0.83
CA THR A 20 -9.78 19.91 -0.66
C THR A 20 -9.69 18.46 -0.19
N ARG A 21 -10.75 18.00 0.45
CA ARG A 21 -10.90 16.59 0.82
C ARG A 21 -10.97 15.67 -0.40
N ALA A 22 -11.54 16.14 -1.52
CA ALA A 22 -11.63 15.36 -2.76
C ALA A 22 -10.25 15.13 -3.38
N GLU A 23 -9.41 16.16 -3.41
CA GLU A 23 -8.02 16.08 -3.86
C GLU A 23 -7.22 15.10 -2.99
N LEU A 24 -7.33 15.21 -1.67
CA LEU A 24 -6.67 14.30 -0.74
C LEU A 24 -7.14 12.85 -0.94
N ALA A 25 -8.45 12.63 -1.08
CA ALA A 25 -9.00 11.29 -1.29
C ALA A 25 -8.50 10.67 -2.60
N ALA A 26 -8.44 11.44 -3.69
CA ALA A 26 -7.90 10.99 -4.97
C ALA A 26 -6.42 10.60 -4.85
N ALA A 27 -5.62 11.41 -4.16
CA ALA A 27 -4.20 11.12 -3.96
C ALA A 27 -3.96 9.90 -3.05
N MET A 28 -4.79 9.72 -2.00
CA MET A 28 -4.75 8.52 -1.18
C MET A 28 -5.11 7.28 -1.99
N PHE A 29 -6.16 7.36 -2.82
CA PHE A 29 -6.57 6.26 -3.70
C PHE A 29 -5.44 5.89 -4.68
N GLU A 30 -4.87 6.88 -5.37
CA GLU A 30 -3.75 6.67 -6.29
C GLU A 30 -2.54 6.06 -5.57
N TRP A 31 -2.17 6.60 -4.41
CA TRP A 31 -1.04 6.07 -3.64
C TRP A 31 -1.28 4.63 -3.18
N ILE A 32 -2.51 4.26 -2.80
CA ILE A 32 -2.85 2.88 -2.40
C ILE A 32 -2.82 1.94 -3.61
N GLU A 33 -3.57 2.27 -4.66
CA GLU A 33 -3.86 1.36 -5.77
C GLU A 33 -2.77 1.34 -6.83
N ALA A 34 -2.07 2.44 -7.06
CA ALA A 34 -1.02 2.52 -8.08
C ALA A 34 0.38 2.24 -7.50
N PHE A 35 0.58 2.42 -6.19
CA PHE A 35 1.90 2.25 -5.57
C PHE A 35 1.92 1.25 -4.42
N TYR A 36 1.16 1.47 -3.35
CA TYR A 36 1.27 0.67 -2.14
C TYR A 36 0.96 -0.82 -2.38
N ASN A 37 -0.23 -1.12 -2.88
CA ASN A 37 -0.69 -2.49 -3.11
C ASN A 37 0.10 -3.22 -4.22
N PRO A 38 0.36 -2.63 -5.40
CA PRO A 38 1.01 -3.35 -6.49
C PRO A 38 2.55 -3.31 -6.48
N VAL A 39 3.18 -2.30 -5.85
CA VAL A 39 4.62 -2.03 -6.04
C VAL A 39 5.40 -2.00 -4.73
N ARG A 40 4.85 -1.46 -3.64
CA ARG A 40 5.60 -1.24 -2.39
C ARG A 40 6.00 -2.56 -1.75
N ARG A 41 7.29 -2.77 -1.57
CA ARG A 41 7.83 -4.00 -0.96
C ARG A 41 7.80 -3.91 0.56
N HIS A 42 7.33 -4.97 1.20
CA HIS A 42 7.32 -5.08 2.65
C HIS A 42 8.29 -6.16 3.13
N SER A 43 9.14 -5.80 4.09
CA SER A 43 10.08 -6.73 4.73
C SER A 43 9.35 -7.93 5.34
N ALA A 44 8.19 -7.71 5.98
CA ALA A 44 7.33 -8.74 6.55
C ALA A 44 6.74 -9.71 5.52
N LEU A 45 6.63 -9.30 4.25
CA LEU A 45 6.11 -10.11 3.14
C LEU A 45 7.24 -10.77 2.31
N GLY A 46 8.47 -10.77 2.86
CA GLY A 46 9.66 -11.26 2.16
C GLY A 46 10.06 -10.35 0.99
N TYR A 47 9.98 -9.03 1.19
CA TYR A 47 10.27 -8.00 0.19
C TYR A 47 9.39 -8.07 -1.07
N ARG A 48 8.13 -8.48 -0.90
CA ARG A 48 7.10 -8.47 -1.95
C ARG A 48 6.06 -7.38 -1.69
N SER A 49 5.36 -6.99 -2.75
CA SER A 49 4.16 -6.17 -2.62
C SER A 49 2.98 -6.95 -2.04
N PRO A 50 1.98 -6.27 -1.44
CA PRO A 50 0.76 -6.93 -0.97
C PRO A 50 0.09 -7.79 -2.05
N VAL A 51 -0.04 -7.27 -3.27
CA VAL A 51 -0.66 -8.01 -4.40
C VAL A 51 0.16 -9.23 -4.79
N GLU A 52 1.48 -9.13 -4.86
CA GLU A 52 2.34 -10.30 -5.14
C GLU A 52 2.27 -11.34 -4.04
N TYR A 53 2.26 -10.89 -2.78
CA TYR A 53 2.11 -11.78 -1.64
C TYR A 53 0.77 -12.52 -1.71
N GLU A 54 -0.34 -11.82 -1.87
CA GLU A 54 -1.67 -12.43 -1.99
C GLU A 54 -1.74 -13.43 -3.16
N ARG A 55 -1.22 -13.08 -4.33
CA ARG A 55 -1.21 -13.99 -5.49
C ARG A 55 -0.54 -15.33 -5.20
N LEU A 56 0.59 -15.32 -4.49
CA LEU A 56 1.33 -16.54 -4.12
C LEU A 56 0.57 -17.39 -3.08
N HIS A 57 -0.16 -16.74 -2.17
CA HIS A 57 -0.89 -17.41 -1.10
C HIS A 57 -2.30 -17.86 -1.54
N LEU A 58 -2.91 -17.19 -2.52
CA LEU A 58 -4.16 -17.60 -3.15
C LEU A 58 -4.00 -18.79 -4.11
N SER A 59 -2.81 -18.96 -4.69
CA SER A 59 -2.47 -20.12 -5.54
C SER A 59 -2.04 -21.37 -4.78
N SER A 60 -1.85 -21.27 -3.46
CA SER A 60 -1.70 -22.47 -2.63
C SER A 60 -3.10 -23.01 -2.36
N PRO A 61 -3.46 -24.23 -2.78
CA PRO A 61 -4.67 -24.84 -2.26
C PRO A 61 -4.47 -24.92 -0.75
N GLN A 62 -5.22 -24.10 -0.02
CA GLN A 62 -5.35 -24.23 1.40
C GLN A 62 -5.88 -25.66 1.61
N ALA A 63 -5.00 -26.53 2.11
CA ALA A 63 -5.30 -27.93 2.34
C ALA A 63 -6.57 -28.03 3.20
N ALA A 64 -7.41 -28.99 2.82
CA ALA A 64 -8.58 -29.44 3.56
C ALA A 64 -8.27 -29.78 5.03
#